data_AF-A0A1Y2WTB1-F1
#
_entry.id   AF-A0A1Y2WTB1-F1
#
_cell.length_a   1.000
_cell.length_b   1.000
_cell.length_c   1.000
_cell.angle_alpha   90.00
_cell.angle_beta   90.00
_cell.angle_gamma   90.00
#
_symmetry.space_group_name_H-M   'P 1'
#
loop_
_entity.id
_entity.type
_entity.pdbx_description
1 polymer ?
#
loop_
_entity_poly.entity_id
_entity_poly.type
_entity_poly.pdbx_seq_one_letter_code
_entity_poly.pdbx_strand_id
1 'polypeptide(L)'
;MASRIPPLLDAYLHLPPETSLVLLSGVLGSSTNWLVLRYLYSLLSTPSNSLVTREDGKEDIDSSSTEDVSVVFISFLRDYTFWKDGAGKLGLDLDVLARKGNFIFIDGLSRLFFASPNPILEHSPDKVRKKALSVASLQHLRKELEDAVAQSQRSASKQRTVLIADQLDLILAASGNDISSQALRDTLLGIREVSYQRMKVLHILRSKYRRLMIGLQ
;
A
#
# COMPACT_ATOMS: atom_id res chain seq x y z
N MET A 1 -16.75 4.64 -17.70
CA MET A 1 -16.42 5.11 -16.34
C MET A 1 -15.10 5.85 -16.42
N ALA A 2 -15.01 7.07 -15.89
CA ALA A 2 -13.88 7.97 -16.12
C ALA A 2 -12.56 7.37 -15.60
N SER A 3 -11.68 6.99 -16.53
CA SER A 3 -10.29 6.57 -16.29
C SER A 3 -9.40 7.72 -15.83
N ARG A 4 -9.86 8.96 -15.98
CA ARG A 4 -9.12 10.16 -15.59
C ARG A 4 -9.37 10.49 -14.13
N ILE A 5 -8.28 10.75 -13.39
CA ILE A 5 -8.34 11.39 -12.08
C ILE A 5 -9.13 12.70 -12.21
N PRO A 6 -10.14 12.96 -11.36
CA PRO A 6 -10.82 14.25 -11.32
C PRO A 6 -9.80 15.38 -11.13
N PRO A 7 -9.81 16.45 -11.95
CA PRO A 7 -8.75 17.47 -11.94
C PRO A 7 -8.48 18.08 -10.55
N LEU A 8 -9.52 18.24 -9.73
CA LEU A 8 -9.39 18.76 -8.37
C LEU A 8 -8.67 17.82 -7.40
N LEU A 9 -8.64 16.52 -7.70
CA LEU A 9 -7.93 15.52 -6.87
C LEU A 9 -6.48 15.33 -7.31
N ASP A 10 -6.13 15.79 -8.51
CA ASP A 10 -4.82 15.56 -9.09
C ASP A 10 -3.72 16.08 -8.16
N ALA A 11 -3.80 17.33 -7.73
CA ALA A 11 -2.87 17.97 -6.80
C ALA A 11 -2.65 17.18 -5.48
N TYR A 12 -3.64 16.41 -5.02
CA TYR A 12 -3.56 15.65 -3.78
C TYR A 12 -3.06 14.21 -3.95
N LEU A 13 -3.06 13.71 -5.19
CA LEU A 13 -2.63 12.35 -5.55
C LEU A 13 -1.18 12.29 -6.05
N HIS A 14 -0.51 13.44 -6.11
CA HIS A 14 0.91 13.51 -6.39
C HIS A 14 1.71 12.83 -5.28
N LEU A 15 2.90 12.37 -5.64
CA LEU A 15 3.83 11.80 -4.68
C LEU A 15 4.21 12.89 -3.65
N PRO A 16 3.86 12.73 -2.36
CA PRO A 16 4.15 13.73 -1.34
C PRO A 16 5.67 13.86 -1.10
N PRO A 17 6.17 14.91 -0.42
CA PRO A 17 7.60 15.11 -0.16
C PRO A 17 8.29 13.91 0.52
N GLU A 18 9.62 13.82 0.44
CA GLU A 18 10.37 12.74 1.09
C GLU A 18 10.06 12.65 2.59
N THR A 19 9.93 11.43 3.11
CA THR A 19 9.50 11.11 4.49
C THR A 19 8.06 11.48 4.89
N SER A 20 7.20 11.93 3.98
CA SER A 20 5.80 12.25 4.31
C SER A 20 4.99 11.03 4.78
N LEU A 21 4.05 11.27 5.70
CA LEU A 21 3.01 10.32 6.11
C LEU A 21 1.66 10.91 5.72
N VAL A 22 0.86 10.17 4.96
CA VAL A 22 -0.51 10.57 4.61
C VAL A 22 -1.47 9.67 5.37
N LEU A 23 -2.39 10.29 6.11
CA LEU A 23 -3.44 9.57 6.83
C LEU A 23 -4.77 9.78 6.12
N LEU A 24 -5.29 8.73 5.49
CA LEU A 24 -6.63 8.70 4.95
C LEU A 24 -7.58 8.20 6.03
N SER A 25 -8.56 9.02 6.40
CA SER A 25 -9.60 8.59 7.32
C SER A 25 -10.97 8.66 6.66
N GLY A 26 -11.81 7.67 6.96
CA GLY A 26 -13.17 7.59 6.46
C GLY A 26 -14.19 7.49 7.58
N VAL A 27 -15.42 7.90 7.28
CA VAL A 27 -16.61 7.70 8.13
C VAL A 27 -17.42 6.50 7.63
N LEU A 28 -18.26 5.93 8.50
CA LEU A 28 -19.12 4.80 8.14
C LEU A 28 -20.01 5.19 6.94
N GLY A 29 -20.02 4.36 5.89
CA GLY A 29 -20.73 4.64 4.63
C GLY A 29 -19.90 5.40 3.57
N SER A 30 -18.73 5.96 3.91
CA SER A 30 -17.80 6.57 2.96
C SER A 30 -16.46 5.83 2.98
N SER A 31 -16.28 4.85 2.09
CA SER A 31 -15.02 4.12 2.00
C SER A 31 -13.95 4.98 1.32
N THR A 32 -12.72 4.95 1.83
CA THR A 32 -11.55 5.60 1.22
C THR A 32 -10.93 4.76 0.09
N ASN A 33 -11.42 3.54 -0.17
CA ASN A 33 -10.84 2.58 -1.10
C ASN A 33 -10.74 3.15 -2.53
N TRP A 34 -11.74 3.91 -2.96
CA TRP A 34 -11.72 4.55 -4.28
C TRP A 34 -10.55 5.55 -4.41
N LEU A 35 -10.19 6.24 -3.32
CA LEU A 35 -9.07 7.17 -3.30
C LEU A 35 -7.74 6.42 -3.30
N VAL A 36 -7.66 5.29 -2.59
CA VAL A 36 -6.49 4.41 -2.59
C VAL A 36 -6.22 3.85 -3.99
N LEU A 37 -7.26 3.41 -4.71
CA LEU A 37 -7.13 2.97 -6.10
C LEU A 37 -6.62 4.09 -7.01
N ARG A 38 -7.00 5.35 -6.74
CA ARG A 38 -6.52 6.51 -7.49
C ARG A 38 -5.09 6.91 -7.12
N TYR A 39 -4.68 6.71 -5.87
CA TYR A 39 -3.27 6.77 -5.49
C TYR A 39 -2.46 5.70 -6.22
N LEU A 40 -2.93 4.44 -6.23
CA LEU A 40 -2.27 3.36 -6.96
C LEU A 40 -2.14 3.69 -8.45
N TYR A 41 -3.22 4.17 -9.06
CA TYR A 41 -3.20 4.62 -10.44
C TYR A 41 -2.18 5.75 -10.66
N SER A 42 -2.20 6.83 -9.85
CA SER A 42 -1.25 7.94 -9.96
C SER A 42 0.22 7.46 -9.85
N LEU A 43 0.50 6.64 -8.83
CA LEU A 43 1.84 6.16 -8.51
C LEU A 43 2.39 5.18 -9.56
N LEU A 44 1.54 4.32 -10.12
CA LEU A 44 1.98 3.20 -10.95
C LEU A 44 1.70 3.40 -12.45
N SER A 45 0.82 4.35 -12.81
CA SER A 45 0.52 4.71 -14.20
C SER A 45 1.42 5.80 -14.72
N THR A 46 2.22 6.45 -13.86
CA THR A 46 3.26 7.39 -14.31
C THR A 46 4.20 6.61 -15.22
N PRO A 47 4.19 6.89 -16.53
CA PRO A 47 4.92 6.06 -17.45
C PRO A 47 6.41 6.40 -17.33
N SER A 48 7.26 5.39 -17.20
CA SER A 48 8.68 5.49 -17.54
C SER A 48 8.92 5.81 -19.03
N ASN A 49 7.86 6.14 -19.80
CA ASN A 49 7.94 6.58 -21.19
C ASN A 49 6.67 7.33 -21.67
N SER A 50 6.83 8.61 -22.04
CA SER A 50 5.93 9.45 -22.87
C SER A 50 4.74 10.16 -22.17
N LEU A 51 4.36 11.41 -22.47
CA LEU A 51 4.44 12.25 -23.67
C LEU A 51 4.62 13.72 -23.20
N VAL A 52 5.66 14.47 -23.56
CA VAL A 52 5.74 15.22 -24.84
C VAL A 52 4.36 15.54 -25.42
N THR A 53 3.63 16.44 -24.79
CA THR A 53 2.82 17.39 -25.56
C THR A 53 3.79 18.49 -25.97
N ARG A 54 4.26 18.43 -27.22
CA ARG A 54 4.77 19.62 -27.91
C ARG A 54 3.61 20.60 -27.93
N GLU A 55 3.79 21.76 -27.32
CA GLU A 55 3.47 23.05 -27.94
C GLU A 55 4.12 24.18 -27.14
N ASP A 56 4.94 24.93 -27.88
CA ASP A 56 5.68 26.16 -27.58
C ASP A 56 6.82 26.19 -26.55
N GLY A 57 7.99 26.56 -27.07
CA GLY A 57 9.29 26.47 -26.43
C GLY A 57 9.58 27.56 -25.40
N LYS A 58 10.29 27.15 -24.35
CA LYS A 58 11.42 27.87 -23.76
C LYS A 58 12.29 26.90 -22.97
N GLU A 59 13.59 27.10 -23.13
CA GLU A 59 14.69 26.27 -22.65
C GLU A 59 14.81 26.31 -21.11
N ASP A 60 15.46 25.26 -20.59
CA ASP A 60 16.09 25.13 -19.27
C ASP A 60 15.18 25.17 -18.03
N ILE A 61 14.81 23.98 -17.53
CA ILE A 61 14.89 23.59 -16.10
C ILE A 61 14.96 22.06 -16.03
N ASP A 62 16.11 21.59 -15.56
CA ASP A 62 16.41 20.30 -14.93
C ASP A 62 15.42 19.15 -15.20
N SER A 63 15.86 18.20 -16.03
CA SER A 63 15.22 16.90 -16.22
C SER A 63 15.15 16.17 -14.88
N SER A 64 14.13 16.46 -14.07
CA SER A 64 13.83 15.69 -12.87
C SER A 64 13.54 14.28 -13.33
N SER A 65 14.55 13.42 -13.21
CA SER A 65 14.45 12.01 -13.54
C SER A 65 13.24 11.47 -12.82
N THR A 66 12.19 11.11 -13.56
CA THR A 66 10.99 10.48 -13.00
C THR A 66 11.45 9.14 -12.44
N GLU A 67 11.79 9.14 -11.16
CA GLU A 67 12.21 7.94 -10.44
C GLU A 67 11.07 6.94 -10.53
N ASP A 68 11.36 5.74 -11.03
CA ASP A 68 10.38 4.67 -11.06
C ASP A 68 9.81 4.49 -9.64
N VAL A 69 8.51 4.22 -9.54
CA VAL A 69 7.86 4.02 -8.24
C VAL A 69 7.56 2.53 -8.07
N SER A 70 7.81 2.02 -6.87
CA SER A 70 7.37 0.72 -6.40
C SER A 70 6.40 0.90 -5.25
N VAL A 71 5.36 0.10 -5.20
CA VAL A 71 4.37 0.12 -4.12
C VAL A 71 4.40 -1.20 -3.36
N VAL A 72 4.63 -1.12 -2.06
CA VAL A 72 4.35 -2.20 -1.10
C VAL A 72 2.97 -1.93 -0.53
N PHE A 73 2.01 -2.78 -0.80
CA PHE A 73 0.64 -2.66 -0.34
C PHE A 73 0.37 -3.75 0.70
N ILE A 74 -0.06 -3.37 1.90
CA ILE A 74 -0.62 -4.29 2.90
C ILE A 74 -2.08 -3.95 3.19
N SER A 75 -2.96 -4.97 3.17
CA SER A 75 -4.37 -4.82 3.58
C SER A 75 -4.73 -5.87 4.62
N PHE A 76 -5.40 -5.42 5.67
CA PHE A 76 -5.91 -6.31 6.73
C PHE A 76 -7.39 -6.66 6.55
N LEU A 77 -8.12 -5.99 5.64
CA LEU A 77 -9.56 -6.17 5.49
C LEU A 77 -9.99 -6.60 4.08
N ARG A 78 -9.11 -6.49 3.08
CA ARG A 78 -9.41 -6.80 1.69
C ARG A 78 -8.32 -7.66 1.10
N ASP A 79 -8.72 -8.65 0.32
CA ASP A 79 -7.80 -9.53 -0.37
C ASP A 79 -7.23 -8.88 -1.64
N TYR A 80 -6.28 -9.57 -2.27
CA TYR A 80 -5.68 -9.10 -3.51
C TYR A 80 -6.70 -8.94 -4.64
N THR A 81 -7.69 -9.84 -4.73
CA THR A 81 -8.67 -9.83 -5.83
C THR A 81 -9.50 -8.56 -5.81
N PHE A 82 -9.93 -8.10 -4.62
CA PHE A 82 -10.62 -6.83 -4.45
C PHE A 82 -9.84 -5.65 -5.03
N TRP A 83 -8.54 -5.55 -4.72
CA TRP A 83 -7.69 -4.46 -5.20
C TRP A 83 -7.37 -4.58 -6.68
N LYS A 84 -7.12 -5.79 -7.19
CA LYS A 84 -6.89 -6.07 -8.60
C LYS A 84 -8.09 -5.68 -9.47
N ASP A 85 -9.29 -6.07 -9.08
CA ASP A 85 -10.51 -5.75 -9.84
C ASP A 85 -10.80 -4.24 -9.83
N GLY A 86 -10.55 -3.58 -8.69
CA GLY A 86 -10.65 -2.13 -8.57
C GLY A 86 -9.65 -1.38 -9.45
N ALA A 87 -8.41 -1.84 -9.47
CA ALA A 87 -7.32 -1.28 -10.27
C ALA A 87 -7.56 -1.51 -11.78
N GLY A 88 -8.02 -2.71 -12.17
CA GLY A 88 -8.34 -3.05 -13.55
C GLY A 88 -9.42 -2.16 -14.16
N LYS A 89 -10.41 -1.75 -13.37
CA LYS A 89 -11.44 -0.76 -13.78
C LYS A 89 -10.87 0.63 -14.07
N LEU A 90 -9.68 0.95 -13.55
CA LEU A 90 -8.94 2.18 -13.84
C LEU A 90 -7.91 1.99 -14.96
N GLY A 91 -7.79 0.80 -15.54
CA GLY A 91 -6.79 0.47 -16.57
C GLY A 91 -5.42 0.06 -16.01
N LEU A 92 -5.35 -0.31 -14.73
CA LEU A 92 -4.11 -0.73 -14.08
C LEU A 92 -4.07 -2.26 -13.89
N ASP A 93 -3.07 -2.92 -14.46
CA ASP A 93 -2.85 -4.37 -14.30
C ASP A 93 -1.81 -4.63 -13.19
N LEU A 94 -2.31 -4.99 -12.00
CA LEU A 94 -1.47 -5.27 -10.84
C LEU A 94 -0.63 -6.54 -10.99
N ASP A 95 -1.03 -7.53 -11.79
CA ASP A 95 -0.24 -8.76 -11.98
C ASP A 95 0.96 -8.49 -12.90
N VAL A 96 0.79 -7.65 -13.91
CA VAL A 96 1.90 -7.17 -14.74
C VAL A 96 2.89 -6.34 -13.91
N LEU A 97 2.39 -5.42 -13.08
CA LEU A 97 3.25 -4.58 -12.22
C LEU A 97 3.97 -5.40 -11.15
N ALA A 98 3.30 -6.41 -10.59
CA ALA A 98 3.92 -7.35 -9.67
C ALA A 98 5.02 -8.17 -10.34
N ARG A 99 4.84 -8.64 -11.57
CA ARG A 99 5.92 -9.33 -12.31
C ARG A 99 7.10 -8.40 -12.59
N LYS A 100 6.84 -7.12 -12.92
CA LYS A 100 7.86 -6.14 -13.28
C LYS A 100 8.78 -5.73 -12.15
N GLY A 101 8.31 -5.62 -10.91
CA GLY A 101 9.09 -4.85 -9.95
C GLY A 101 8.28 -4.04 -8.98
N ASN A 102 7.21 -3.46 -9.51
CA ASN A 102 6.71 -2.17 -9.06
C ASN A 102 5.53 -2.30 -8.10
N PHE A 103 5.06 -3.52 -7.86
CA PHE A 103 3.96 -3.78 -6.95
C PHE A 103 4.22 -5.05 -6.13
N ILE A 104 4.06 -4.96 -4.82
CA ILE A 104 4.15 -6.08 -3.88
C ILE A 104 2.90 -6.02 -3.01
N PHE A 105 2.16 -7.12 -2.94
CA PHE A 105 0.97 -7.22 -2.08
C PHE A 105 1.26 -8.11 -0.87
N ILE A 106 0.85 -7.65 0.30
CA ILE A 106 0.92 -8.38 1.56
C ILE A 106 -0.51 -8.55 2.08
N ASP A 107 -0.95 -9.80 2.14
CA ASP A 107 -2.23 -10.19 2.71
C ASP A 107 -2.13 -10.24 4.24
N GLY A 108 -2.75 -9.28 4.90
CA GLY A 108 -2.94 -9.23 6.35
C GLY A 108 -4.31 -9.75 6.81
N LEU A 109 -5.16 -10.25 5.91
CA LEU A 109 -6.48 -10.78 6.23
C LEU A 109 -6.46 -12.31 6.31
N SER A 110 -6.19 -13.00 5.20
CA SER A 110 -6.61 -14.40 5.05
C SER A 110 -5.94 -15.32 6.08
N ARG A 111 -4.62 -15.16 6.30
CA ARG A 111 -3.86 -16.06 7.18
C ARG A 111 -3.81 -15.64 8.65
N LEU A 112 -4.17 -14.40 8.98
CA LEU A 112 -4.25 -13.93 10.37
C LEU A 112 -5.55 -14.35 11.05
N PHE A 113 -6.65 -14.43 10.29
CA PHE A 113 -8.00 -14.64 10.82
C PHE A 113 -8.62 -15.97 10.45
N PHE A 114 -8.24 -16.53 9.29
CA PHE A 114 -8.68 -17.84 8.88
C PHE A 114 -7.52 -18.81 9.08
N ALA A 115 -7.57 -19.57 10.18
CA ALA A 115 -6.73 -20.74 10.32
C ALA A 115 -7.10 -21.70 9.18
N SER A 116 -6.29 -21.77 8.13
CA SER A 116 -6.49 -22.83 7.13
C SER A 116 -6.23 -24.16 7.83
N PRO A 117 -7.21 -25.10 7.88
CA PRO A 117 -7.01 -26.39 8.50
C PRO A 117 -6.11 -27.32 7.68
N ASN A 118 -5.70 -26.92 6.47
CA ASN A 118 -4.80 -27.67 5.61
C ASN A 118 -3.61 -26.81 5.15
N PRO A 119 -2.37 -27.13 5.56
CA PRO A 119 -1.15 -26.49 5.03
C PRO A 119 -0.73 -27.02 3.65
N ILE A 120 -1.57 -27.82 2.99
CA ILE A 120 -1.28 -28.47 1.72
C ILE A 120 -2.27 -27.91 0.69
N LEU A 121 -1.76 -27.45 -0.45
CA LEU A 121 -2.47 -26.96 -1.65
C LEU A 121 -2.63 -25.44 -1.84
N GLU A 122 -1.58 -24.65 -1.60
CA GLU A 122 -1.40 -23.40 -2.38
C GLU A 122 -0.05 -23.42 -3.12
N HIS A 123 0.05 -24.34 -4.08
CA HIS A 123 0.88 -24.12 -5.27
C HIS A 123 0.04 -23.35 -6.29
N SER A 124 -0.29 -22.11 -5.98
CA SER A 124 -0.68 -21.18 -7.04
C SER A 124 0.60 -20.69 -7.74
N PRO A 125 0.71 -20.77 -9.09
CA PRO A 125 1.86 -20.27 -9.83
C PRO A 125 2.07 -18.74 -9.69
N ASP A 126 1.16 -18.04 -9.02
CA ASP A 126 1.16 -16.60 -8.74
C ASP A 126 2.02 -16.16 -7.54
N LYS A 127 2.95 -17.01 -7.08
CA LYS A 127 3.85 -16.75 -5.93
C LYS A 127 4.79 -15.55 -6.07
N VAL A 128 4.81 -14.86 -7.20
CA VAL A 128 5.95 -14.01 -7.55
C VAL A 128 6.08 -12.80 -6.60
N ARG A 129 4.99 -12.19 -6.09
CA ARG A 129 5.07 -11.07 -5.11
C ARG A 129 3.83 -10.90 -4.20
N LYS A 130 3.08 -11.98 -3.96
CA LYS A 130 1.95 -12.01 -3.02
C LYS A 130 2.45 -12.67 -1.73
N LYS A 131 2.67 -11.87 -0.68
CA LYS A 131 3.07 -12.33 0.66
C LYS A 131 1.84 -12.39 1.56
N ALA A 132 1.90 -13.14 2.64
CA ALA A 132 0.80 -13.21 3.60
C ALA A 132 1.32 -13.28 5.04
N LEU A 133 0.74 -12.48 5.93
CA LEU A 133 1.04 -12.50 7.36
C LEU A 133 0.44 -13.75 7.98
N SER A 134 1.31 -14.64 8.45
CA SER A 134 0.89 -15.95 8.97
C SER A 134 0.76 -15.95 10.51
N VAL A 135 1.21 -14.89 11.17
CA VAL A 135 1.19 -14.74 12.63
C VAL A 135 0.79 -13.31 12.98
N ALA A 136 -0.16 -13.14 13.90
CA ALA A 136 -0.59 -11.84 14.42
C ALA A 136 0.45 -11.26 15.41
N SER A 137 1.68 -11.06 14.92
CA SER A 137 2.81 -10.55 15.68
C SER A 137 3.39 -9.32 15.00
N LEU A 138 3.63 -8.26 15.77
CA LEU A 138 4.29 -7.04 15.28
C LEU A 138 5.70 -7.31 14.76
N GLN A 139 6.42 -8.27 15.35
CA GLN A 139 7.76 -8.63 14.89
C GLN A 139 7.69 -9.26 13.49
N HIS A 140 6.69 -10.11 13.24
CA HIS A 140 6.49 -10.72 11.94
C HIS A 140 6.02 -9.69 10.91
N LEU A 141 5.10 -8.79 11.29
CA LEU A 141 4.67 -7.67 10.46
C LEU A 141 5.87 -6.82 10.04
N ARG A 142 6.69 -6.43 11.01
CA ARG A 142 7.89 -5.62 10.78
C ARG A 142 8.82 -6.31 9.78
N LYS A 143 9.16 -7.57 10.04
CA LYS A 143 10.04 -8.36 9.18
C LYS A 143 9.51 -8.46 7.76
N GLU A 144 8.23 -8.79 7.57
CA GLU A 144 7.65 -8.93 6.23
C GLU A 144 7.65 -7.62 5.44
N LEU A 145 7.39 -6.50 6.13
CA LEU A 145 7.47 -5.17 5.53
C LEU A 145 8.90 -4.80 5.17
N GLU A 146 9.87 -5.03 6.06
CA GLU A 146 11.30 -4.82 5.78
C GLU A 146 11.77 -5.67 4.59
N ASP A 147 11.39 -6.96 4.55
CA ASP A 147 11.72 -7.86 3.45
C ASP A 147 11.09 -7.44 2.12
N ALA A 148 9.84 -6.95 2.14
CA ALA A 148 9.15 -6.44 0.96
C ALA A 148 9.79 -5.15 0.43
N VAL A 149 10.17 -4.24 1.33
CA VAL A 149 10.89 -3.01 0.97
C VAL A 149 12.26 -3.33 0.40
N ALA A 150 13.02 -4.24 1.02
CA ALA A 150 14.30 -4.68 0.50
C ALA A 150 14.18 -5.36 -0.88
N GLN A 151 13.14 -6.17 -1.09
CA GLN A 151 12.85 -6.80 -2.39
C GLN A 151 12.54 -5.76 -3.48
N SER A 152 11.79 -4.71 -3.13
CA SER A 152 11.52 -3.57 -4.02
C SER A 152 12.82 -2.85 -4.43
N GLN A 153 13.68 -2.54 -3.47
CA GLN A 153 14.94 -1.82 -3.70
C GLN A 153 15.96 -2.61 -4.55
N ARG A 154 15.92 -3.96 -4.52
CA ARG A 154 16.79 -4.81 -5.36
C ARG A 154 16.43 -4.78 -6.84
N SER A 155 15.18 -4.44 -7.19
CA SER A 155 14.71 -4.51 -8.58
C SER A 155 15.21 -3.32 -9.43
N ALA A 156 15.49 -2.16 -8.83
CA ALA A 156 16.07 -1.01 -9.54
C ALA A 156 16.73 0.00 -8.57
N SER A 157 17.96 0.43 -8.88
CA SER A 157 18.78 1.31 -8.02
C SER A 157 18.21 2.72 -7.80
N LYS A 158 17.30 3.17 -8.66
CA LYS A 158 16.69 4.51 -8.60
C LYS A 158 15.19 4.52 -8.28
N GLN A 159 14.63 3.40 -7.79
CA GLN A 159 13.19 3.29 -7.55
C GLN A 159 12.77 3.86 -6.18
N ARG A 160 11.71 4.66 -6.14
CA ARG A 160 11.05 5.13 -4.91
C ARG A 160 10.07 4.09 -4.42
N THR A 161 10.15 3.70 -3.15
CA THR A 161 9.18 2.78 -2.56
C THR A 161 8.07 3.57 -1.85
N VAL A 162 6.83 3.13 -1.98
CA VAL A 162 5.67 3.68 -1.26
C VAL A 162 5.01 2.52 -0.53
N LEU A 163 4.86 2.65 0.77
CA LEU A 163 4.11 1.72 1.61
C LEU A 163 2.66 2.22 1.73
N ILE A 164 1.71 1.43 1.27
CA ILE A 164 0.28 1.65 1.52
C ILE A 164 -0.19 0.62 2.52
N ALA A 165 -0.76 1.07 3.63
CA ALA A 165 -1.26 0.22 4.69
C ALA A 165 -2.75 0.51 4.96
N ASP A 166 -3.56 -0.51 4.70
CA ASP A 166 -5.00 -0.46 4.67
C ASP A 166 -5.63 -1.21 5.86
N GLN A 167 -6.44 -0.48 6.64
CA GLN A 167 -7.11 -0.96 7.85
C GLN A 167 -6.19 -1.59 8.91
N LEU A 168 -5.09 -0.90 9.23
CA LEU A 168 -4.20 -1.31 10.32
C LEU A 168 -4.89 -1.32 11.69
N ASP A 169 -6.00 -0.61 11.87
CA ASP A 169 -6.81 -0.69 13.10
C ASP A 169 -7.36 -2.10 13.35
N LEU A 170 -7.55 -2.91 12.30
CA LEU A 170 -8.00 -4.28 12.48
C LEU A 170 -6.97 -5.13 13.22
N ILE A 171 -5.66 -4.90 13.03
CA ILE A 171 -4.64 -5.67 13.77
C ILE A 171 -4.78 -5.44 15.28
N LEU A 172 -5.05 -4.21 15.70
CA LEU A 172 -5.24 -3.85 17.11
C LEU A 172 -6.54 -4.44 17.66
N ALA A 173 -7.61 -4.44 16.87
CA ALA A 173 -8.89 -5.02 17.28
C ALA A 173 -8.82 -6.55 17.40
N ALA A 174 -8.04 -7.19 16.53
CA ALA A 174 -7.87 -8.62 16.43
C ALA A 174 -6.96 -9.24 17.49
N SER A 175 -5.93 -8.50 17.88
CA SER A 175 -4.88 -8.96 18.79
C SER A 175 -5.27 -8.89 20.26
N GLY A 176 -6.48 -8.44 20.59
CA GLY A 176 -6.89 -8.20 21.97
C GLY A 176 -5.91 -7.28 22.69
N ASN A 177 -5.31 -7.77 23.79
CA ASN A 177 -4.35 -7.02 24.59
C ASN A 177 -2.87 -7.30 24.22
N ASP A 178 -2.61 -8.20 23.27
CA ASP A 178 -1.25 -8.63 22.93
C ASP A 178 -0.49 -7.57 22.13
N ILE A 179 -1.21 -6.73 21.39
CA ILE A 179 -0.64 -5.62 20.63
C ILE A 179 -1.21 -4.29 21.13
N SER A 180 -0.34 -3.48 21.74
CA SER A 180 -0.71 -2.11 22.12
C SER A 180 -0.63 -1.16 20.92
N SER A 181 -1.45 -0.11 20.95
CA SER A 181 -1.38 0.96 19.95
C SER A 181 -0.02 1.66 19.93
N GLN A 182 0.66 1.72 21.09
CA GLN A 182 2.00 2.28 21.20
C GLN A 182 3.02 1.40 20.47
N ALA A 183 3.00 0.09 20.71
CA ALA A 183 3.92 -0.84 20.04
C ALA A 183 3.72 -0.85 18.52
N LEU A 184 2.47 -0.77 18.04
CA LEU A 184 2.19 -0.67 16.61
C LEU A 184 2.73 0.66 16.03
N ARG A 185 2.54 1.77 16.73
CA ARG A 185 3.08 3.07 16.33
C ARG A 185 4.61 3.03 16.25
N ASP A 186 5.27 2.48 17.26
CA ASP A 186 6.74 2.37 17.31
C ASP A 186 7.26 1.48 16.18
N THR A 187 6.53 0.41 15.86
CA THR A 187 6.83 -0.45 14.70
C THR A 187 6.73 0.32 13.39
N LEU A 188 5.65 1.09 13.17
CA LEU A 188 5.47 1.90 11.95
C LEU A 188 6.52 3.02 11.83
N LEU A 189 6.88 3.66 12.94
CA LEU A 189 7.93 4.67 12.97
C LEU A 189 9.30 4.05 12.66
N GLY A 190 9.61 2.90 13.25
CA GLY A 190 10.84 2.17 12.96
C GLY A 190 10.92 1.71 11.51
N ILE A 191 9.81 1.29 10.91
CA ILE A 191 9.73 0.95 9.48
C ILE A 191 9.98 2.19 8.61
N ARG A 192 9.36 3.33 8.96
CA ARG A 192 9.62 4.62 8.29
C ARG A 192 11.10 5.03 8.36
N GLU A 193 11.74 4.81 9.51
CA GLU A 193 13.16 5.08 9.74
C GLU A 193 14.08 4.14 8.94
N VAL A 194 13.86 2.83 8.95
CA VAL A 194 14.69 1.90 8.14
C VAL A 194 14.68 2.28 6.66
N SER A 195 13.61 2.92 6.22
CA SER A 195 13.46 3.36 4.84
C SER A 195 13.83 4.83 4.61
N TYR A 196 14.73 5.39 5.43
CA TYR A 196 15.21 6.78 5.45
C TYR A 196 15.68 7.36 4.11
N GLN A 197 15.74 6.57 3.04
CA GLN A 197 16.01 7.08 1.70
C GLN A 197 14.74 7.21 0.84
N ARG A 198 13.74 6.32 0.90
CA ARG A 198 12.64 6.30 -0.09
C ARG A 198 11.39 5.50 0.33
N MET A 199 10.80 5.72 1.50
CA MET A 199 9.49 5.13 1.83
C MET A 199 8.50 6.13 2.40
N LYS A 200 7.29 6.08 1.82
CA LYS A 200 6.15 6.94 2.16
C LYS A 200 5.03 6.06 2.66
N VAL A 201 4.47 6.36 3.82
CA VAL A 201 3.42 5.52 4.43
C VAL A 201 2.07 6.20 4.17
N LEU A 202 1.15 5.50 3.52
CA LEU A 202 -0.27 5.87 3.43
C LEU A 202 -1.02 4.99 4.43
N HIS A 203 -1.53 5.59 5.50
CA HIS A 203 -2.28 4.86 6.51
C HIS A 203 -3.76 5.12 6.33
N ILE A 204 -4.59 4.07 6.34
CA ILE A 204 -6.04 4.21 6.23
C ILE A 204 -6.70 3.81 7.55
N LEU A 205 -7.31 4.78 8.25
CA LEU A 205 -8.09 4.54 9.48
C LEU A 205 -9.59 4.63 9.20
N ARG A 206 -10.38 3.69 9.72
CA ARG A 206 -11.83 3.88 9.88
C ARG A 206 -12.12 4.49 11.25
N SER A 207 -12.79 5.64 11.26
CA SER A 207 -13.23 6.24 12.51
C SER A 207 -14.43 5.46 13.08
N LYS A 208 -14.28 5.01 14.33
CA LYS A 208 -15.21 4.29 15.23
C LYS A 208 -15.28 2.76 15.14
N TYR A 209 -14.35 2.09 15.81
CA TYR A 209 -14.63 0.86 16.58
C TYR A 209 -14.39 0.98 18.09
N ARG A 210 -13.93 2.14 18.59
CA ARG A 210 -13.55 2.32 20.00
C ARG A 210 -14.71 2.39 21.02
N ARG A 211 -15.97 2.25 20.58
CA ARG A 211 -17.14 2.43 21.47
C ARG A 211 -18.12 1.25 21.51
N LEU A 212 -17.87 0.15 20.78
CA LEU A 212 -18.76 -1.01 20.82
C LEU A 212 -18.24 -2.21 21.64
N MET A 213 -16.94 -2.25 21.97
CA MET A 213 -16.34 -3.39 22.70
C MET A 213 -16.12 -3.14 24.20
N ILE A 214 -16.57 -2.01 24.76
CA ILE A 214 -16.48 -1.67 26.20
C ILE A 214 -17.86 -1.74 26.88
N GLY A 215 -18.91 -2.17 26.15
CA GLY A 215 -20.30 -2.22 26.65
C GLY A 215 -20.84 -3.61 27.00
N LEU A 216 -19.99 -4.63 27.02
CA LEU A 216 -20.35 -6.00 27.40
C LEU A 216 -19.34 -6.52 28.43
N GLN A 217 -19.43 -5.97 29.64
CA GLN A 217 -18.95 -6.63 30.85
C GLN A 217 -19.76 -6.16 32.05
#